data_AF-A0A2T4YEG9-F1
#
_entry.id   AF-A0A2T4YEG9-F1
#
_cell.length_a   1.000
_cell.length_b   1.000
_cell.length_c   1.000
_cell.angle_alpha   90.00
_cell.angle_beta   90.00
_cell.angle_gamma   90.00
#
_symmetry.space_group_name_H-M   'P 1'
#
loop_
_entity.id
_entity.type
_entity.pdbx_description
1 polymer ?
#
loop_
_entity_poly.entity_id
_entity_poly.type
_entity_poly.pdbx_seq_one_letter_code
_entity_poly.pdbx_strand_id
1 'polypeptide(L)'
;MIVCSCNVLSCRQIKGTIAPDGSGPRTAGEAYDCLGCSPDCGRCAREVRAILAEARAACATQCGSCAARDIECSVHISVGQMMDGLVMDNDRAAA
;
A
#
# COMPACT_ATOMS: atom_id res chain seq x y z
N MET A 1 13.41 -8.87 2.48
CA MET A 1 14.66 -8.06 2.51
C MET A 1 14.51 -6.93 3.53
N ILE A 2 15.51 -6.76 4.41
CA ILE A 2 15.63 -5.56 5.28
C ILE A 2 16.18 -4.42 4.43
N VAL A 3 15.56 -3.24 4.58
CA VAL A 3 15.83 -2.01 3.82
C VAL A 3 16.48 -0.96 4.71
N CYS A 4 16.02 -0.82 5.96
CA CYS A 4 16.62 0.09 6.94
C CYS A 4 17.14 -0.71 8.14
N SER A 5 18.45 -0.66 8.38
CA SER A 5 19.05 -1.31 9.55
C SER A 5 18.82 -0.53 10.85
N CYS A 6 18.79 0.81 10.81
CA CYS A 6 18.60 1.65 12.00
C CYS A 6 17.25 1.38 12.67
N ASN A 7 16.20 1.30 11.85
CA ASN A 7 14.82 1.09 12.30
C ASN A 7 14.33 -0.36 12.08
N VAL A 8 15.22 -1.27 11.65
CA VAL A 8 14.93 -2.68 11.35
C VAL A 8 13.68 -2.84 10.47
N LEU A 9 13.59 -2.05 9.40
CA LEU A 9 12.43 -2.03 8.50
C LEU A 9 12.67 -2.93 7.29
N SER A 10 11.68 -3.77 7.01
CA SER A 10 11.63 -4.63 5.84
C SER A 10 10.89 -3.97 4.67
N CYS A 11 11.17 -4.46 3.45
CA CYS A 11 10.43 -4.06 2.26
C CYS A 11 8.91 -4.25 2.42
N ARG A 12 8.47 -5.34 3.06
CA ARG A 12 7.04 -5.59 3.30
C ARG A 12 6.40 -4.53 4.20
N GLN A 13 7.09 -4.14 5.28
CA GLN A 13 6.59 -3.08 6.17
C GLN A 13 6.46 -1.75 5.43
N ILE A 14 7.45 -1.39 4.60
CA ILE A 14 7.39 -0.17 3.80
C ILE A 14 6.25 -0.24 2.77
N LYS A 15 6.10 -1.35 2.04
CA LYS A 15 4.99 -1.53 1.09
C LYS A 15 3.63 -1.46 1.78
N GLY A 16 3.51 -2.00 3.00
CA GLY A 16 2.28 -1.97 3.79
C GLY A 16 1.83 -0.58 4.24
N THR A 17 2.66 0.46 4.05
CA THR A 17 2.22 1.86 4.28
C THR A 17 1.41 2.43 3.12
N ILE A 18 1.39 1.77 1.97
CA ILE A 18 0.58 2.14 0.81
C ILE A 18 -0.75 1.40 0.89
N ALA A 19 -1.84 2.16 0.85
CA ALA A 19 -3.19 1.64 0.84
C ALA A 19 -3.52 0.99 -0.53
N PRO A 20 -4.55 0.13 -0.60
CA PRO A 20 -4.92 -0.57 -1.84
C PRO A 20 -5.24 0.36 -3.01
N ASP A 21 -5.79 1.55 -2.72
CA ASP A 21 -6.09 2.61 -3.68
C ASP A 21 -4.86 3.40 -4.16
N GLY A 22 -3.66 3.05 -3.66
CA GLY A 22 -2.40 3.73 -3.97
C GLY A 22 -2.13 4.99 -3.14
N SER A 23 -3.02 5.35 -2.22
CA SER A 23 -2.79 6.42 -1.25
C SER A 23 -1.76 6.01 -0.18
N GLY A 24 -1.14 6.98 0.48
CA GLY A 24 -0.09 6.74 1.48
C GLY A 24 1.14 7.64 1.31
N PRO A 25 2.25 7.37 2.03
CA PRO A 25 3.40 8.27 2.15
C PRO A 25 4.16 8.43 0.84
N ARG A 26 4.34 9.67 0.38
CA ARG A 26 5.03 10.00 -0.90
C ARG A 26 6.53 10.12 -0.73
N THR A 27 6.97 10.35 0.49
CA THR A 27 8.37 10.52 0.87
C THR A 27 8.80 9.42 1.85
N ALA A 28 10.11 9.23 1.96
CA ALA A 28 10.65 8.31 2.97
C ALA A 28 10.34 8.79 4.40
N GLY A 29 10.36 10.11 4.63
CA GLY A 29 10.01 10.73 5.92
C GLY A 29 8.60 10.32 6.36
N GLU A 30 7.61 10.61 5.52
CA GLU A 30 6.22 10.22 5.78
C GLU A 30 6.07 8.71 6.00
N ALA A 31 6.85 7.88 5.32
CA ALA A 31 6.80 6.43 5.54
C ALA A 31 7.35 6.05 6.92
N TYR A 32 8.39 6.72 7.40
CA TYR A 32 8.87 6.53 8.78
C TYR A 32 7.85 7.03 9.80
N ASP A 33 7.22 8.20 9.57
CA ASP A 33 6.15 8.73 10.41
C ASP A 33 4.96 7.77 10.48
N CYS A 34 4.51 7.22 9.34
CA CYS A 34 3.46 6.20 9.29
C CYS A 34 3.82 4.93 10.08
N LEU A 35 5.11 4.60 10.17
CA LEU A 35 5.61 3.43 10.91
C LEU A 35 5.96 3.77 12.37
N GLY A 36 5.76 5.02 12.80
CA GLY A 36 6.04 5.47 14.17
C GLY A 36 7.54 5.56 14.50
N CYS A 37 8.38 5.85 13.51
CA CYS A 37 9.83 6.01 13.71
C CYS A 37 10.38 7.25 13.01
N SER A 38 11.62 7.62 13.33
CA SER A 38 12.33 8.73 12.70
C SER A 38 13.59 8.22 11.98
N PRO A 39 14.06 8.88 10.92
CA PRO A 39 15.28 8.47 10.23
C PRO A 39 16.55 8.84 11.00
N ASP A 40 17.42 7.86 11.30
CA ASP A 40 18.74 8.13 11.93
C ASP A 40 19.81 8.58 10.93
N CYS A 41 20.16 7.71 9.96
CA CYS A 41 21.28 7.94 9.05
C CYS A 41 20.85 8.28 7.61
N GLY A 42 19.57 8.14 7.28
CA GLY A 42 18.99 8.46 5.98
C GLY A 42 19.47 7.64 4.77
N ARG A 43 20.44 6.74 4.93
CA ARG A 43 21.06 5.98 3.81
C ARG A 43 20.06 5.15 3.00
N CYS A 44 19.02 4.64 3.65
CA CYS A 44 17.98 3.85 3.01
C CYS A 44 16.88 4.69 2.33
N ALA A 45 16.90 6.02 2.43
CA ALA A 45 15.80 6.86 1.93
C ALA A 45 15.56 6.77 0.41
N ARG A 46 16.62 6.54 -0.39
CA ARG A 46 16.47 6.31 -1.84
C ARG A 46 15.73 4.99 -2.10
N GLU A 47 16.11 3.93 -1.40
CA GLU A 47 15.49 2.61 -1.53
C GLU A 47 14.03 2.61 -1.05
N VAL A 48 13.75 3.26 0.08
CA VAL A 48 12.38 3.45 0.59
C VAL A 48 11.51 4.14 -0.47
N ARG A 49 11.98 5.21 -1.10
CA ARG A 49 11.23 5.90 -2.18
C ARG A 49 10.99 5.00 -3.39
N ALA A 50 11.97 4.19 -3.78
CA ALA A 50 11.81 3.23 -4.88
C ALA A 50 10.71 2.21 -4.55
N ILE A 51 10.75 1.63 -3.35
CA ILE A 51 9.74 0.67 -2.87
C ILE A 51 8.34 1.29 -2.83
N LEU A 52 8.21 2.54 -2.38
CA LEU A 52 6.95 3.27 -2.36
C LEU A 52 6.40 3.55 -3.77
N ALA A 53 7.30 3.83 -4.73
CA ALA A 53 6.91 4.00 -6.13
C ALA A 53 6.49 2.68 -6.76
N GLU A 54 7.22 1.58 -6.50
CA GLU A 54 6.86 0.24 -6.95
C GLU A 54 5.51 -0.22 -6.39
N ALA A 55 5.25 0.02 -5.09
CA ALA A 55 3.97 -0.32 -4.47
C ALA A 55 2.79 0.41 -5.15
N ARG A 56 2.95 1.71 -5.42
CA ARG A 56 1.94 2.49 -6.16
C ARG A 56 1.78 2.03 -7.59
N ALA A 57 2.89 1.74 -8.28
CA ALA A 57 2.84 1.22 -9.64
C ALA A 57 2.12 -0.14 -9.68
N ALA A 58 2.30 -0.99 -8.67
CA ALA A 58 1.58 -2.24 -8.52
C ALA A 58 0.07 -2.03 -8.29
N CYS A 59 -0.35 -0.99 -7.54
CA CYS A 59 -1.77 -0.61 -7.45
C CYS A 59 -2.30 -0.13 -8.81
N ALA A 60 -1.52 0.69 -9.55
CA ALA A 60 -1.92 1.19 -10.86
C ALA A 60 -1.95 0.09 -11.95
N THR A 61 -1.06 -0.90 -11.88
CA THR A 61 -0.98 -2.01 -12.84
C THR A 61 -1.92 -3.17 -12.51
N GLN A 62 -2.51 -3.19 -11.31
CA GLN A 62 -3.58 -4.13 -10.96
C GLN A 62 -4.88 -3.93 -11.76
N CYS A 63 -4.99 -2.90 -12.61
CA CYS A 63 -5.56 -3.14 -13.94
C CYS A 63 -5.05 -2.20 -15.05
N GLY A 64 -3.96 -2.60 -15.71
CA GLY A 64 -3.52 -1.96 -16.98
C GLY A 64 -4.43 -2.25 -18.18
N SER A 65 -5.22 -3.34 -18.16
CA SER A 65 -6.15 -3.70 -19.26
C SER A 65 -7.56 -3.10 -19.12
N CYS A 66 -7.93 -2.57 -17.95
CA CYS A 66 -9.28 -2.05 -17.65
C CYS A 66 -9.34 -0.53 -17.62
N ALA A 67 -8.21 0.17 -17.46
CA ALA A 67 -8.18 1.62 -17.34
C ALA A 67 -8.80 2.37 -18.54
N ALA A 68 -9.00 1.69 -19.68
CA ALA A 68 -9.63 2.23 -20.88
C ALA A 68 -10.92 1.51 -21.32
N ARG A 69 -11.36 0.46 -20.62
CA ARG A 69 -12.51 -0.36 -21.03
C ARG A 69 -13.27 -0.77 -19.77
N ASP A 70 -14.53 -0.35 -19.63
CA ASP A 70 -15.51 -0.88 -18.68
C ASP A 70 -15.67 -2.40 -18.87
N ILE A 71 -14.75 -3.17 -18.30
CA ILE A 71 -14.75 -4.63 -18.32
C ILE A 71 -14.53 -5.08 -16.88
N GLU A 72 -15.51 -5.83 -16.35
CA GLU A 72 -15.40 -6.52 -15.08
C GLU A 72 -14.28 -7.57 -15.15
N CYS A 73 -13.11 -7.22 -14.65
CA CYS A 73 -11.99 -8.14 -14.54
C CYS A 73 -12.09 -8.94 -13.23
N SER A 74 -11.83 -10.25 -13.30
CA SER A 74 -11.84 -11.18 -12.15
C SER A 74 -10.98 -10.71 -10.95
N VAL A 75 -9.96 -9.88 -11.21
CA VAL A 75 -9.12 -9.24 -10.18
C VAL A 75 -9.88 -8.16 -9.40
N HIS A 76 -10.74 -7.37 -10.06
CA HIS A 76 -11.61 -6.38 -9.41
C HIS A 76 -12.73 -7.04 -8.61
N ILE A 77 -13.30 -8.14 -9.12
CA ILE A 77 -14.28 -8.94 -8.39
C ILE A 77 -13.66 -9.48 -7.10
N SER A 78 -12.40 -9.93 -7.13
CA SER A 78 -11.74 -10.46 -5.94
C SER A 78 -11.53 -9.40 -4.85
N VAL A 79 -11.06 -8.19 -5.20
CA VAL A 79 -10.90 -7.09 -4.21
C VAL A 79 -12.25 -6.52 -3.79
N GLY A 80 -13.21 -6.40 -4.70
CA GLY A 80 -14.58 -5.95 -4.40
C GLY A 80 -15.34 -6.91 -3.49
N GLN A 81 -15.23 -8.23 -3.72
CA GLN A 81 -15.81 -9.27 -2.86
C GLN A 81 -15.12 -9.34 -1.49
N MET A 82 -13.84 -8.98 -1.40
CA MET A 82 -13.16 -8.84 -0.09
C MET A 82 -13.64 -7.61 0.69
N MET A 83 -14.07 -6.54 0.03
CA MET A 83 -14.60 -5.33 0.68
C MET A 83 -16.10 -5.42 0.99
N ASP A 84 -16.90 -6.13 0.19
CA ASP A 84 -18.33 -6.36 0.43
C ASP A 84 -18.58 -7.19 1.70
N GLY A 85 -17.65 -8.11 2.02
CA GLY A 85 -17.68 -8.89 3.26
C GLY A 85 -17.50 -8.05 4.54
N LEU A 86 -16.87 -6.86 4.47
CA LEU A 86 -16.64 -6.00 5.63
C LEU A 86 -17.76 -4.95 5.83
N VAL A 87 -18.52 -4.63 4.79
CA VAL A 87 -19.69 -3.73 4.90
C VAL A 87 -20.84 -4.45 5.61
N MET A 88 -21.04 -5.74 5.33
CA MET A 88 -22.12 -6.53 5.94
C MET A 88 -21.97 -6.78 7.45
N ASP A 89 -20.75 -6.70 8.00
CA ASP A 89 -20.52 -6.87 9.44
C ASP A 89 -20.79 -5.58 10.25
N ASN A 90 -20.80 -4.39 9.62
CA ASN A 90 -21.02 -3.12 10.31
C ASN A 90 -22.52 -2.77 10.46
N ASP A 91 -23.38 -3.21 9.55
CA ASP A 91 -24.82 -2.94 9.60
C ASP A 91 -25.61 -3.87 10.54
N ARG A 92 -25.03 -5.01 10.95
CA ARG A 92 -25.68 -5.93 11.91
C ARG A 92 -25.40 -5.63 13.39
N ALA A 93 -24.56 -4.63 13.67
CA ALA A 93 -24.28 -4.15 15.03
C ALA A 93 -25.18 -2.96 15.46
N ALA A 94 -26.07 -2.49 14.57
CA ALA A 94 -26.91 -1.30 14.79
C ALA A 94 -28.43 -1.59 14.80
N ALA A 95 -28.85 -2.85 14.96
CA ALA A 95 -30.26 -3.24 15.07
C ALA A 95 -30.56 -3.93 16.41
#